data_AF-A0A2S7VD10-F1
#
_entry.id   AF-A0A2S7VD10-F1
#
_cell.length_a   1.000
_cell.length_b   1.000
_cell.length_c   1.000
_cell.angle_alpha   90.00
_cell.angle_beta   90.00
_cell.angle_gamma   90.00
#
_symmetry.space_group_name_H-M   'P 1'
#
loop_
_entity.id
_entity.type
_entity.pdbx_description
1 polymer ?
#
loop_
_entity_poly.entity_id
_entity_poly.type
_entity_poly.pdbx_seq_one_letter_code
_entity_poly.pdbx_strand_id
1 'polypeptide(L)' 'MTCDPIGGLVQVPCIERNAMGAMKAINASRMALKRNSKSLISLDKVIATMYQTGKDMNKKYRETSLGGLALIHLAHPCE' A
#
# COMPACT_ATOMS: atom_id res chain seq x y z
N MET A 1 4.70 -0.17 -0.72
CA MET A 1 3.55 0.31 -1.50
C MET A 1 3.74 1.80 -1.68
N THR A 2 3.74 2.31 -2.91
CA THR A 2 3.84 3.75 -3.21
C THR A 2 2.52 4.45 -2.96
N CYS A 3 2.54 5.77 -2.77
CA CYS A 3 1.33 6.58 -2.54
C CYS A 3 1.26 7.72 -3.54
N ASP A 4 0.73 7.41 -4.72
CA ASP A 4 0.64 8.35 -5.81
C ASP A 4 -0.69 8.08 -6.54
N PRO A 5 -1.82 8.60 -6.00
CA PRO A 5 -3.14 8.31 -6.52
C PRO A 5 -3.50 9.20 -7.72
N ILE A 6 -4.48 8.78 -8.51
CA ILE A 6 -4.91 9.48 -9.72
C ILE A 6 -5.35 10.92 -9.37
N GLY A 7 -4.81 11.90 -10.10
CA GLY A 7 -5.10 13.32 -9.87
C GLY A 7 -4.78 13.84 -8.46
N GLY A 8 -4.01 13.09 -7.67
CA GLY A 8 -3.76 13.38 -6.26
C GLY A 8 -4.98 13.17 -5.34
N LEU A 9 -6.04 12.54 -5.83
CA LEU A 9 -7.29 12.37 -5.10
C LEU A 9 -7.30 11.08 -4.26
N VAL A 10 -7.95 11.11 -3.09
CA VAL A 10 -8.12 9.92 -2.23
C VAL A 10 -9.31 9.08 -2.71
N GLN A 11 -9.29 8.68 -3.97
CA GLN A 11 -10.33 7.87 -4.60
C GLN A 11 -9.69 6.61 -5.19
N VAL A 12 -8.97 6.76 -6.30
CA VAL A 12 -8.29 5.65 -6.98
C VAL A 12 -6.77 5.80 -6.82
N PRO A 13 -6.04 4.80 -6.29
CA PRO A 13 -6.49 3.46 -5.91
C PRO A 13 -6.84 3.28 -4.41
N CYS A 14 -7.15 4.36 -3.72
CA CYS A 14 -7.28 4.37 -2.26
C CYS A 14 -8.47 3.53 -1.76
N ILE A 15 -9.59 3.55 -2.47
CA ILE A 15 -10.80 2.81 -2.11
C ILE A 15 -10.57 1.30 -2.25
N GLU A 16 -10.07 0.83 -3.39
CA GLU A 16 -9.80 -0.59 -3.59
C GLU A 16 -8.66 -1.09 -2.68
N ARG A 17 -7.69 -0.24 -2.33
CA ARG A 17 -6.65 -0.59 -1.34
C ARG A 17 -7.27 -0.85 0.04
N ASN A 18 -8.29 -0.10 0.45
CA ASN A 18 -9.01 -0.36 1.70
C ASN A 18 -9.77 -1.69 1.66
N ALA A 19 -10.52 -1.94 0.58
CA ALA A 19 -11.23 -3.21 0.40
C ALA A 19 -10.27 -4.42 0.43
N MET A 20 -9.16 -4.34 -0.31
CA MET A 20 -8.13 -5.37 -0.33
C MET A 20 -7.41 -5.49 1.02
N GLY A 21 -7.23 -4.38 1.75
CA GLY A 21 -6.66 -4.36 3.10
C GLY A 21 -7.52 -5.12 4.11
N ALA A 22 -8.83 -4.89 4.11
CA ALA A 22 -9.78 -5.61 4.96
C ALA A 22 -9.74 -7.12 4.71
N MET A 23 -9.74 -7.53 3.43
CA MET A 23 -9.63 -8.95 3.05
C MET A 23 -8.30 -9.58 3.49
N LYS A 24 -7.19 -8.85 3.33
CA LYS A 24 -5.87 -9.30 3.80
C LYS A 24 -5.82 -9.45 5.32
N ALA A 25 -6.44 -8.54 6.07
CA ALA A 25 -6.49 -8.62 7.53
C ALA A 25 -7.24 -9.87 8.01
N ILE A 26 -8.42 -10.14 7.43
CA ILE A 26 -9.20 -11.35 7.73
C ILE A 26 -8.39 -12.61 7.41
N ASN A 27 -7.77 -12.67 6.24
CA ASN A 27 -6.98 -13.82 5.82
C ASN A 27 -5.72 -14.01 6.69
N ALA A 28 -5.01 -12.94 7.03
CA ALA A 28 -3.84 -13.00 7.91
C ALA A 28 -4.20 -13.51 9.32
N SER A 29 -5.33 -13.06 9.87
CA SER A 29 -5.84 -13.56 11.16
C SER A 29 -6.15 -15.05 11.10
N ARG A 30 -6.87 -15.49 10.05
CA ARG A 30 -7.15 -16.92 9.83
C ARG A 30 -5.88 -17.74 9.69
N MET A 31 -4.87 -17.24 8.97
CA MET A 31 -3.57 -17.90 8.83
C MET A 31 -2.88 -18.01 10.19
N ALA A 32 -2.85 -16.93 10.99
CA ALA A 32 -2.21 -16.93 12.30
C ALA A 32 -2.85 -17.92 13.28
N LEU A 33 -4.19 -18.00 13.31
CA LEU A 33 -4.94 -18.92 14.16
C LEU A 33 -4.81 -20.39 13.75
N LYS A 34 -4.70 -20.67 12.44
CA LYS A 34 -4.56 -22.05 11.91
C LYS A 34 -3.11 -22.53 11.83
N ARG A 35 -2.15 -21.68 12.16
CA ARG A 35 -0.72 -21.97 11.98
C ARG A 35 -0.21 -22.87 13.11
N ASN A 36 0.33 -24.02 12.73
CA ASN A 36 0.97 -24.97 13.65
C ASN A 36 2.51 -24.81 13.74
N SER A 37 3.11 -23.97 12.90
CA SER A 37 4.54 -23.70 12.88
C SER A 37 4.92 -22.43 13.65
N LYS A 38 6.20 -22.23 13.98
CA LYS A 38 6.70 -20.93 14.46
C LYS A 38 6.90 -19.95 13.29
N SER A 39 6.85 -18.65 13.58
CA SER A 39 7.02 -17.63 12.55
C SER A 39 8.50 -17.57 12.21
N LEU A 40 8.84 -17.69 10.92
CA LEU A 40 10.23 -17.61 10.46
C LEU A 40 10.78 -16.19 10.58
N ILE A 41 9.91 -15.19 10.44
CA ILE A 41 10.26 -13.78 10.49
C ILE A 41 9.51 -13.12 11.66
N SER A 42 10.23 -12.38 12.50
CA SER A 42 9.65 -11.60 13.58
C SER A 42 8.99 -10.32 13.07
N LEU A 43 8.04 -9.78 13.83
CA LEU A 43 7.39 -8.51 13.52
C LEU A 43 8.41 -7.36 13.41
N ASP A 44 9.42 -7.33 14.29
CA ASP A 44 10.44 -6.27 14.28
C ASP A 44 11.21 -6.22 12.96
N LYS A 45 11.54 -7.39 12.37
CA LYS A 45 12.19 -7.46 11.06
C LYS A 45 11.30 -6.92 9.95
N VAL A 46 9.99 -7.20 10.01
CA VAL A 46 9.01 -6.64 9.07
C VAL A 46 8.93 -5.12 9.19
N ILE A 47 8.88 -4.58 10.41
CA ILE A 47 8.83 -3.13 10.67
C ILE A 47 10.10 -2.45 10.18
N ALA A 48 11.28 -3.00 10.50
CA ALA A 48 12.56 -2.46 10.03
C ALA A 48 12.64 -2.44 8.50
N THR A 49 12.16 -3.50 7.84
CA THR A 49 12.11 -3.60 6.38
C THR A 49 11.16 -2.57 5.78
N MET A 50 9.98 -2.37 6.38
CA MET A 50 9.00 -1.36 5.97
C MET A 50 9.61 0.05 6.05
N TYR A 51 10.29 0.37 7.15
CA TYR A 51 10.94 1.66 7.36
C TYR A 51 12.07 1.92 6.35
N GLN A 52 12.94 0.93 6.14
CA GLN A 52 14.02 1.05 5.17
C GLN A 52 13.48 1.21 3.75
N THR A 53 12.47 0.42 3.37
CA THR A 53 11.77 0.58 2.08
C THR A 53 11.20 1.99 1.90
N GLY A 54 10.63 2.57 2.97
CA GLY A 54 10.14 3.95 2.97
C GLY A 54 11.26 4.98 2.74
N LYS A 55 12.43 4.78 3.34
CA LYS A 55 13.62 5.63 3.12
C LYS A 55 14.12 5.55 1.67
N ASP A 56 14.16 4.34 1.12
CA ASP A 56 14.69 4.08 -0.21
C ASP A 56 13.72 4.49 -1.33
N MET A 57 12.44 4.69 -0.99
CA MET A 57 11.44 5.12 -1.96
C MET A 57 11.75 6.49 -2.53
N ASN A 58 11.83 6.61 -3.86
CA ASN A 58 12.01 7.88 -4.55
C ASN A 58 10.91 8.88 -4.14
N LYS A 59 11.32 10.13 -3.86
CA LYS A 59 10.43 11.20 -3.40
C LYS A 59 9.17 11.35 -4.26
N LYS A 60 9.27 11.20 -5.58
CA LYS A 60 8.14 11.36 -6.52
C LYS A 60 7.04 10.29 -6.43
N TYR A 61 7.31 9.15 -5.78
CA TYR A 61 6.34 8.06 -5.59
C TYR A 61 5.82 7.95 -4.16
N ARG A 62 6.19 8.90 -3.31
CA ARG A 62 5.56 9.15 -2.00
C ARG A 62 4.33 10.03 -2.19
N GLU A 63 3.68 10.42 -1.09
CA GLU A 63 2.50 11.31 -0.98
C GLU A 63 2.75 12.73 -1.52
N THR A 64 3.15 12.84 -2.78
CA THR A 64 3.53 14.08 -3.46
C THR A 64 2.72 14.30 -4.73
N SER A 65 2.13 13.24 -5.29
CA SER A 65 1.36 13.31 -6.55
C SER A 65 2.17 13.83 -7.74
N LEU A 66 3.49 13.68 -7.70
CA LEU A 66 4.42 14.14 -8.74
C LEU A 66 4.85 12.99 -9.67
N GLY A 67 4.22 11.82 -9.62
CA GLY A 67 4.67 10.63 -10.32
C GLY A 67 3.54 9.72 -10.80
N GLY A 68 3.92 8.44 -10.96
CA GLY A 68 3.04 7.26 -11.15
C GLY A 68 1.65 7.49 -11.73
N LEU A 69 0.60 7.10 -11.00
CA LEU A 69 -0.79 7.19 -11.44
C LEU A 69 -1.31 8.64 -11.42
N ALA A 70 -0.72 9.50 -10.59
CA ALA A 70 -1.14 10.90 -10.49
C ALA A 70 -1.02 11.64 -11.83
N LEU A 71 -0.02 11.28 -12.64
CA LEU A 71 0.24 11.90 -13.95
C LEU A 71 -0.44 11.21 -15.15
N ILE A 72 -0.98 9.99 -14.99
CA ILE A 72 -1.52 9.21 -16.12
C ILE A 72 -2.94 9.65 -16.49
N HIS A 73 -3.72 10.17 -15.53
CA HIS A 73 -5.11 10.58 -15.76
C HIS A 73 -5.31 12.04 -15.29
N LEU A 74 -5.01 12.98 -16.18
CA LEU A 74 -5.37 14.40 -16.02
C LEU A 74 -6.70 14.75 -16.71
N ALA A 75 -7.34 13.78 -17.39
CA ALA A 75 -8.65 13.98 -18.00
C ALA A 75 -9.73 13.94 -16.92
N HIS A 76 -10.65 14.91 -16.98
CA HIS A 76 -11.78 15.00 -16.07
C HIS A 76 -12.64 13.72 -16.16
N PRO A 77 -13.12 13.16 -15.03
CA PRO A 77 -13.99 11.97 -15.03
C PRO A 77 -15.40 12.21 -15.64
N CYS A 78 -15.60 13.34 -16.30
CA CYS A 78 -16.83 13.73 -17.00
C CYS A 78 -16.50 14.40 -18.34
N GLU A 79 -15.91 13.64 -19.26
CA GLU A 79 -16.15 13.76 -20.71
C GLU A 79 -16.32 12.36 -21.29
#